data_AF-A0A2S5B4R7-F1
#
_entry.id   AF-A0A2S5B4R7-F1
#
_cell.length_a   1.000
_cell.length_b   1.000
_cell.length_c   1.000
_cell.angle_alpha   90.00
_cell.angle_beta   90.00
_cell.angle_gamma   90.00
#
_symmetry.space_group_name_H-M   'P 1'
#
loop_
_entity.id
_entity.type
_entity.pdbx_description
1 polymer ?
#
loop_
_entity_poly.entity_id
_entity_poly.type
_entity_poly.pdbx_seq_one_letter_code
_entity_poly.pdbx_strand_id
1 'polypeptide(L)'
;MHAIDEEKLQCRTREQTRQSRLASFADAIDSPFSVDARELDAVAGTETDLRRYREDVRGFEVRGLHTVGGVDISFRNGSGEQGIAALSILSFPDLRVIKTLSKVVDLSSTPYVHSYLSFRESDLFVSLLEEARKDPDTPTPQVLFVDGNGRWHPRQAGSAVAVGVKSGLPTIGVAKEFHPLHIALDSRHGEAAASFSSPSASPDCLRSQKKMRKACQELLSQRGDWLALPAPPQGEETATGDVASESYEAWGAALLNSPAKGSLNPIFVSPGHRLSLRTCVLLTLACTRDGKIPEPIRSADLYGGLSLHEDWY
;
A
#
# COMPACT_ATOMS: atom_id res chain seq x y z
N MET A 1 -12.95 22.57 -14.14
CA MET A 1 -12.45 22.28 -12.77
C MET A 1 -13.41 22.91 -11.78
N HIS A 2 -14.33 22.13 -11.21
CA HIS A 2 -15.03 22.59 -10.02
C HIS A 2 -14.02 22.59 -8.88
N ALA A 3 -13.70 23.77 -8.33
CA ALA A 3 -12.97 23.86 -7.09
C ALA A 3 -13.71 23.02 -6.06
N ILE A 4 -13.03 22.05 -5.47
CA ILE A 4 -13.61 21.28 -4.38
C ILE A 4 -13.79 22.24 -3.23
N ASP A 5 -15.02 22.30 -2.76
CA ASP A 5 -15.41 23.04 -1.57
C ASP A 5 -14.43 22.76 -0.43
N GLU A 6 -13.86 23.83 0.12
CA GLU A 6 -12.85 23.78 1.18
C GLU A 6 -13.38 23.03 2.41
N GLU A 7 -14.68 23.15 2.70
CA GLU A 7 -15.35 22.43 3.78
C GLU A 7 -15.33 20.90 3.54
N LYS A 8 -15.58 20.46 2.30
CA LYS A 8 -15.49 19.04 1.92
C LYS A 8 -14.07 18.52 2.08
N LEU A 9 -13.06 19.32 1.74
CA LEU A 9 -11.66 18.92 1.90
C LEU A 9 -11.26 18.79 3.37
N GLN A 10 -11.73 19.71 4.23
CA GLN A 10 -11.54 19.63 5.68
C GLN A 10 -12.22 18.40 6.27
N CYS A 11 -13.46 18.09 5.86
CA CYS A 11 -14.18 16.89 6.28
C CYS A 11 -13.41 15.61 5.90
N ARG A 12 -12.95 15.52 4.64
CA ARG A 12 -12.12 14.41 4.16
C ARG A 12 -10.80 14.28 4.93
N THR A 13 -10.17 15.41 5.26
CA THR A 13 -8.94 15.43 6.08
C THR A 13 -9.20 14.86 7.47
N ARG A 14 -10.28 15.28 8.14
CA ARG A 14 -10.66 14.76 9.46
C ARG A 14 -10.90 13.26 9.42
N GLU A 15 -11.58 12.77 8.38
CA GLU A 15 -11.85 11.34 8.24
C GLU A 15 -10.56 10.52 7.99
N GLN A 16 -9.62 11.00 7.19
CA GLN A 16 -8.31 10.35 7.02
C GLN A 16 -7.53 10.28 8.34
N THR A 17 -7.50 11.39 9.09
CA THR A 17 -6.85 11.41 10.40
C THR A 17 -7.53 10.44 11.38
N ARG A 18 -8.87 10.34 11.34
CA ARG A 18 -9.62 9.35 12.15
C ARG A 18 -9.25 7.92 11.77
N GLN A 19 -9.22 7.60 10.48
CA GLN A 19 -8.86 6.27 9.98
C GLN A 19 -7.43 5.88 10.35
N SER A 20 -6.48 6.80 10.22
CA SER A 20 -5.09 6.61 10.65
C SER A 20 -4.99 6.23 12.14
N ARG A 21 -5.76 6.89 13.02
CA ARG A 21 -5.81 6.58 14.46
C ARG A 21 -6.47 5.24 14.78
N LEU A 22 -7.41 4.79 13.96
CA LEU A 22 -8.09 3.50 14.13
C LEU A 22 -7.29 2.34 13.54
N ALA A 23 -6.35 2.62 12.65
CA ALA A 23 -5.54 1.60 12.03
C ALA A 23 -4.50 1.05 13.01
N SER A 24 -4.38 -0.28 13.07
CA SER A 24 -3.21 -0.93 13.66
C SER A 24 -2.18 -1.21 12.56
N PHE A 25 -0.91 -0.92 12.84
CA PHE A 25 0.23 -1.23 11.97
C PHE A 25 1.13 -2.32 12.57
N ALA A 26 0.55 -3.14 13.44
CA ALA A 26 1.15 -4.32 14.03
C ALA A 26 0.26 -5.54 13.76
N ASP A 27 0.86 -6.73 13.78
CA ASP A 27 0.12 -7.98 13.62
C ASP A 27 -0.89 -8.13 14.75
N ALA A 28 -2.15 -8.37 14.39
CA ALA A 28 -3.22 -8.48 15.36
C ALA A 28 -3.06 -9.73 16.24
N ILE A 29 -3.22 -9.57 17.55
CA ILE A 29 -3.09 -10.66 18.54
C ILE A 29 -4.12 -11.77 18.29
N ASP A 30 -5.30 -11.39 17.81
CA ASP A 30 -6.42 -12.27 17.46
C ASP A 30 -6.44 -12.65 15.96
N SER A 31 -5.31 -12.51 15.25
CA SER A 31 -5.21 -12.89 13.84
C SER A 31 -5.50 -14.40 13.66
N PRO A 32 -6.31 -14.80 12.66
CA PRO A 32 -6.59 -16.22 12.39
C PRO A 32 -5.42 -16.93 11.69
N PHE A 33 -4.33 -16.22 11.38
CA PHE A 33 -3.12 -16.75 10.78
C PHE A 33 -1.87 -16.11 11.41
N SER A 34 -0.74 -16.78 11.31
CA SER A 34 0.57 -16.27 11.70
C SER A 34 1.58 -16.37 10.56
N VAL A 35 2.60 -15.52 10.61
CA VAL A 35 3.76 -15.58 9.72
C VAL A 35 5.01 -15.75 10.58
N ASP A 36 5.55 -16.96 10.56
CA ASP A 36 6.74 -17.31 11.31
C ASP A 36 7.95 -17.17 10.38
N ALA A 37 8.78 -16.15 10.61
CA ALA A 37 9.98 -15.90 9.82
C ALA A 37 11.23 -15.92 10.71
N ARG A 38 12.37 -16.30 10.12
CA ARG A 38 13.68 -16.19 10.78
C ARG A 38 14.00 -14.73 11.15
N GLU A 39 15.06 -14.53 11.91
CA GLU A 39 15.54 -13.18 12.23
C GLU A 39 15.83 -12.37 10.97
N LEU A 40 15.52 -11.08 11.00
CA LEU A 40 15.63 -10.20 9.84
C LEU A 40 17.07 -9.70 9.71
N ASP A 41 17.78 -10.21 8.71
CA ASP A 41 19.14 -9.75 8.43
C ASP A 41 19.11 -8.35 7.79
N ALA A 42 19.62 -7.36 8.52
CA ALA A 42 19.98 -6.08 7.93
C ALA A 42 21.17 -6.30 6.98
N VAL A 43 21.00 -6.01 5.69
CA VAL A 43 22.08 -6.19 4.73
C VAL A 43 22.94 -4.94 4.72
N ALA A 44 24.14 -5.02 5.29
CA ALA A 44 25.13 -3.94 5.30
C ALA A 44 25.25 -3.29 3.90
N GLY A 45 25.02 -1.98 3.79
CA GLY A 45 24.97 -1.26 2.52
C GLY A 45 25.47 0.18 2.68
N THR A 46 26.17 0.65 1.65
CA THR A 46 26.91 1.92 1.56
C THR A 46 26.08 3.05 0.92
N GLU A 47 26.46 4.29 1.23
CA GLU A 47 26.08 5.60 0.65
C GLU A 47 24.63 6.11 0.72
N THR A 48 23.59 5.27 0.77
CA THR A 48 22.21 5.76 0.98
C THR A 48 21.76 5.59 2.42
N ASP A 49 21.26 6.64 3.07
CA ASP A 49 20.73 6.59 4.45
C ASP A 49 19.49 5.68 4.65
N LEU A 50 19.10 4.88 3.64
CA LEU A 50 18.02 3.91 3.74
C LEU A 50 18.51 2.54 4.21
N ARG A 51 17.80 1.97 5.19
CA ARG A 51 18.06 0.60 5.65
C ARG A 51 17.63 -0.41 4.59
N ARG A 52 18.51 -1.37 4.33
CA ARG A 52 18.29 -2.48 3.40
C ARG A 52 18.10 -3.78 4.17
N TYR A 53 17.14 -4.56 3.72
CA TYR A 53 16.81 -5.86 4.29
C TYR A 53 16.67 -6.90 3.20
N ARG A 54 16.75 -8.17 3.61
CA ARG A 54 16.57 -9.32 2.73
C ARG A 54 15.74 -10.38 3.44
N GLU A 55 14.65 -10.78 2.79
CA GLU A 55 13.86 -11.93 3.21
C GLU A 55 14.20 -13.13 2.32
N ASP A 56 14.50 -14.27 2.94
CA ASP A 56 14.54 -15.54 2.23
C ASP A 56 13.11 -16.01 1.95
N VAL A 57 12.72 -16.11 0.68
CA VAL A 57 11.37 -16.53 0.30
C VAL A 57 11.06 -17.98 0.71
N ARG A 58 12.07 -18.77 1.07
CA ARG A 58 11.91 -20.11 1.64
C ARG A 58 12.13 -20.14 3.17
N GLY A 59 12.46 -18.99 3.76
CA GLY A 59 12.85 -18.83 5.16
C GLY A 59 11.72 -18.43 6.10
N PHE A 60 10.46 -18.50 5.65
CA PHE A 60 9.29 -18.22 6.47
C PHE A 60 8.15 -19.20 6.18
N GLU A 61 7.26 -19.38 7.15
CA GLU A 61 6.07 -20.22 7.07
C GLU A 61 4.82 -19.39 7.39
N VAL A 62 3.75 -19.60 6.62
CA VAL A 62 2.46 -18.96 6.87
C VAL A 62 1.49 -20.04 7.34
N ARG A 63 0.99 -19.92 8.58
CA ARG A 63 0.09 -20.90 9.20
C ARG A 63 -1.31 -20.33 9.35
N GLY A 64 -2.34 -21.14 9.12
CA GLY A 64 -3.74 -20.73 9.31
C GLY A 64 -4.31 -19.79 8.25
N LEU A 65 -3.51 -19.40 7.25
CA LEU A 65 -4.00 -18.63 6.09
C LEU A 65 -4.52 -19.60 5.02
N HIS A 66 -5.77 -19.40 4.60
CA HIS A 66 -6.50 -20.23 3.65
C HIS A 66 -7.03 -19.42 2.48
N THR A 67 -7.36 -18.14 2.70
CA THR A 67 -7.89 -17.26 1.65
C THR A 67 -7.29 -15.87 1.71
N VAL A 68 -6.95 -15.35 0.53
CA VAL A 68 -6.46 -13.98 0.31
C VAL A 68 -7.32 -13.31 -0.75
N GLY A 69 -7.54 -12.01 -0.62
CA GLY A 69 -8.31 -11.24 -1.58
C GLY A 69 -7.49 -10.11 -2.20
N GLY A 70 -7.88 -9.66 -3.38
CA GLY A 70 -7.29 -8.52 -4.06
C GLY A 70 -8.36 -7.60 -4.60
N VAL A 71 -8.14 -6.29 -4.54
CA VAL A 71 -9.03 -5.29 -5.13
C VAL A 71 -8.25 -4.30 -5.99
N ASP A 72 -8.88 -3.90 -7.10
CA ASP A 72 -8.35 -2.95 -8.06
C ASP A 72 -9.49 -2.21 -8.80
N ILE A 73 -9.20 -1.07 -9.41
CA ILE A 73 -10.10 -0.39 -10.36
C ILE A 73 -9.41 -0.26 -11.71
N SER A 74 -9.98 -0.92 -12.71
CA SER A 74 -9.59 -0.74 -14.10
C SER A 74 -10.41 0.39 -14.72
N PHE A 75 -9.77 1.43 -15.22
CA PHE A 75 -10.46 2.57 -15.85
C PHE A 75 -10.64 2.36 -17.35
N ARG A 76 -11.81 2.76 -17.88
CA ARG A 76 -12.16 2.64 -19.31
C ARG A 76 -11.20 3.43 -20.20
N ASN A 77 -10.75 4.59 -19.72
CA ASN A 77 -9.80 5.45 -20.42
C ASN A 77 -9.03 6.32 -19.42
N GLY A 78 -8.14 7.18 -19.94
CA GLY A 78 -7.29 8.04 -19.11
C GLY A 78 -8.02 9.16 -18.34
N SER A 79 -9.33 9.37 -18.51
CA SER A 79 -10.07 10.38 -17.72
C SER A 79 -10.27 9.92 -16.27
N GLY A 80 -10.25 8.61 -16.03
CA GLY A 80 -10.50 8.03 -14.73
C GLY A 80 -11.94 8.21 -14.23
N GLU A 81 -12.87 8.68 -15.07
CA GLU A 81 -14.26 8.96 -14.66
C GLU A 81 -15.12 7.71 -14.63
N GLN A 82 -14.86 6.75 -15.53
CA GLN A 82 -15.59 5.48 -15.60
C GLN A 82 -14.61 4.31 -15.50
N GLY A 83 -15.00 3.29 -14.76
CA GLY A 83 -14.18 2.09 -14.61
C GLY A 83 -14.97 0.90 -14.09
N ILE A 84 -14.23 -0.17 -13.84
CA ILE A 84 -14.70 -1.38 -13.17
C ILE A 84 -13.90 -1.53 -11.89
N ALA A 85 -14.58 -1.50 -10.75
CA ALA A 85 -14.00 -1.98 -9.51
C ALA A 85 -14.13 -3.50 -9.47
N ALA A 86 -13.04 -4.20 -9.16
CA ALA A 86 -12.99 -5.66 -9.12
C ALA A 86 -12.47 -6.16 -7.76
N LEU A 87 -13.04 -7.28 -7.32
CA LEU A 87 -12.58 -8.09 -6.20
C LEU A 87 -12.23 -9.48 -6.72
N SER A 88 -11.11 -10.01 -6.29
CA SER A 88 -10.76 -11.42 -6.43
C SER A 88 -10.56 -12.04 -5.04
N ILE A 89 -10.98 -13.29 -4.86
CA ILE A 89 -10.71 -14.11 -3.67
C ILE A 89 -10.04 -15.39 -4.15
N LEU A 90 -8.86 -15.67 -3.62
CA LEU A 90 -8.02 -16.79 -3.99
C LEU A 90 -7.78 -17.70 -2.78
N SER A 91 -7.63 -18.98 -3.05
CA SER A 91 -7.09 -19.95 -2.08
C SER A 91 -5.63 -19.65 -1.77
N PHE A 92 -5.17 -20.03 -0.58
CA PHE A 92 -3.77 -19.98 -0.16
C PHE A 92 -3.36 -21.35 0.40
N PRO A 93 -2.17 -21.88 0.08
CA PRO A 93 -1.08 -21.29 -0.71
C PRO A 93 -1.23 -21.46 -2.23
N ASP A 94 -2.31 -22.11 -2.68
CA ASP A 94 -2.50 -22.50 -4.08
C ASP A 94 -2.84 -21.35 -5.03
N LEU A 95 -3.13 -20.14 -4.53
CA LEU A 95 -3.45 -18.93 -5.29
C LEU A 95 -4.37 -19.20 -6.50
N ARG A 96 -5.34 -20.12 -6.33
CA ARG A 96 -6.38 -20.39 -7.31
C ARG A 96 -7.57 -19.50 -7.00
N VAL A 97 -8.11 -18.84 -8.00
CA VAL A 97 -9.31 -18.01 -7.88
C VAL A 97 -10.48 -18.87 -7.43
N ILE A 98 -11.10 -18.46 -6.33
CA ILE A 98 -12.33 -19.03 -5.77
C ILE A 98 -13.53 -18.20 -6.25
N LYS A 99 -13.43 -16.87 -6.17
CA LYS A 99 -14.50 -15.94 -6.55
C LYS A 99 -13.91 -14.67 -7.16
N THR A 100 -14.62 -14.12 -8.13
CA THR A 100 -14.44 -12.73 -8.58
C THR A 100 -15.79 -12.01 -8.57
N LEU A 101 -15.76 -10.70 -8.30
CA LEU A 101 -16.91 -9.81 -8.41
C LEU A 101 -16.43 -8.50 -9.06
N SER A 102 -17.28 -7.88 -9.87
CA SER A 102 -17.03 -6.57 -10.45
C SER A 102 -18.25 -5.66 -10.33
N LYS A 103 -18.01 -4.36 -10.33
CA LYS A 103 -19.05 -3.32 -10.41
C LYS A 103 -18.59 -2.22 -11.37
N VAL A 104 -19.48 -1.85 -12.29
CA VAL A 104 -19.39 -0.62 -13.07
C VAL A 104 -19.43 0.57 -12.11
N VAL A 105 -18.47 1.49 -12.26
CA VAL A 105 -18.38 2.68 -11.41
C VAL A 105 -18.30 3.94 -12.24
N ASP A 106 -19.07 4.94 -11.82
CA ASP A 106 -19.01 6.31 -12.31
C ASP A 106 -18.50 7.22 -11.19
N LEU A 107 -17.32 7.79 -11.42
CA LEU A 107 -16.57 8.63 -10.51
C LEU A 107 -16.46 10.08 -11.03
N SER A 108 -17.24 10.44 -12.06
CA SER A 108 -17.31 11.81 -12.61
C SER A 108 -17.68 12.85 -11.54
N SER A 109 -18.55 12.47 -10.60
CA SER A 109 -19.01 13.33 -9.49
C SER A 109 -18.02 13.45 -8.33
N THR A 110 -16.99 12.60 -8.29
CA THR A 110 -16.02 12.55 -7.18
C THR A 110 -14.64 12.94 -7.68
N PRO A 111 -14.29 14.24 -7.76
CA PRO A 111 -13.05 14.69 -8.40
C PRO A 111 -11.79 14.05 -7.81
N TYR A 112 -10.82 13.76 -8.68
CA TYR A 112 -9.51 13.26 -8.29
C TYR A 112 -8.74 14.35 -7.54
N VAL A 113 -8.44 14.10 -6.27
CA VAL A 113 -7.57 14.96 -5.47
C VAL A 113 -6.41 14.11 -5.01
N HIS A 114 -5.21 14.59 -5.29
CA HIS A 114 -3.99 13.97 -4.81
C HIS A 114 -4.07 13.78 -3.27
N SER A 115 -3.70 12.59 -2.78
CA SER A 115 -3.83 12.19 -1.37
C SER A 115 -5.27 12.04 -0.82
N TYR A 116 -6.32 12.02 -1.65
CA TYR A 116 -7.70 11.69 -1.23
C TYR A 116 -8.36 10.62 -2.12
N LEU A 117 -7.55 9.88 -2.87
CA LEU A 117 -8.02 8.83 -3.77
C LEU A 117 -8.87 7.77 -3.06
N SER A 118 -8.57 7.47 -1.78
CA SER A 118 -9.34 6.51 -0.98
C SER A 118 -10.84 6.83 -0.87
N PHE A 119 -11.25 8.11 -0.98
CA PHE A 119 -12.67 8.49 -1.01
C PHE A 119 -13.40 8.13 -2.30
N ARG A 120 -12.66 7.82 -3.37
CA ARG A 120 -13.21 7.32 -4.63
C ARG A 120 -13.34 5.80 -4.63
N GLU A 121 -12.50 5.10 -3.87
CA GLU A 121 -12.29 3.65 -4.06
C GLU A 121 -12.77 2.81 -2.87
N SER A 122 -12.55 3.29 -1.63
CA SER A 122 -12.68 2.44 -0.45
C SER A 122 -14.10 1.89 -0.25
N ASP A 123 -15.14 2.71 -0.48
CA ASP A 123 -16.53 2.28 -0.35
C ASP A 123 -16.94 1.28 -1.44
N LEU A 124 -16.35 1.39 -2.64
CA LEU A 124 -16.58 0.43 -3.72
C LEU A 124 -16.00 -0.94 -3.36
N PHE A 125 -14.77 -0.97 -2.87
CA PHE A 125 -14.10 -2.19 -2.45
C PHE A 125 -14.79 -2.86 -1.27
N VAL A 126 -15.21 -2.08 -0.26
CA VAL A 126 -15.98 -2.60 0.86
C VAL A 126 -17.33 -3.14 0.38
N SER A 127 -18.01 -2.45 -0.55
CA SER A 127 -19.27 -2.93 -1.12
C SER A 127 -19.13 -4.24 -1.89
N LEU A 128 -18.02 -4.47 -2.60
CA LEU A 128 -17.73 -5.74 -3.25
C LEU A 128 -17.48 -6.86 -2.23
N LEU A 129 -16.74 -6.56 -1.16
CA LEU A 129 -16.47 -7.52 -0.08
C LEU A 129 -17.75 -7.91 0.65
N GLU A 130 -18.62 -6.94 0.99
CA GLU A 130 -19.92 -7.21 1.62
C GLU A 130 -20.83 -8.01 0.69
N GLU A 131 -20.75 -7.81 -0.62
CA GLU A 131 -21.48 -8.64 -1.58
C GLU A 131 -20.96 -10.07 -1.59
N ALA A 132 -19.63 -10.28 -1.61
CA ALA A 132 -19.03 -11.61 -1.51
C ALA A 132 -19.42 -12.33 -0.21
N ARG A 133 -19.53 -11.61 0.91
CA ARG A 133 -19.93 -12.15 2.22
C ARG A 133 -21.38 -12.65 2.27
N LYS A 134 -22.25 -12.22 1.36
CA LYS A 134 -23.64 -12.71 1.28
C LYS A 134 -23.74 -14.10 0.68
N ASP A 135 -22.74 -14.52 -0.09
CA ASP A 135 -22.68 -15.83 -0.71
C ASP A 135 -22.10 -16.85 0.28
N PRO A 136 -22.90 -17.81 0.80
CA PRO A 136 -22.45 -18.76 1.81
C PRO A 136 -21.35 -19.70 1.32
N ASP A 137 -21.22 -19.88 0.01
CA ASP A 137 -20.20 -20.73 -0.61
C ASP A 137 -18.88 -19.97 -0.86
N THR A 138 -18.89 -18.63 -0.69
CA THR A 138 -17.71 -17.80 -0.85
C THR A 138 -17.04 -17.53 0.51
N PRO A 139 -15.84 -18.06 0.76
CA PRO A 139 -15.11 -17.75 1.99
C PRO A 139 -14.69 -16.28 2.02
N THR A 140 -14.78 -15.66 3.20
CA THR A 140 -14.22 -14.32 3.40
C THR A 140 -12.69 -14.37 3.32
N PRO A 141 -12.02 -13.46 2.60
CA PRO A 141 -10.56 -13.40 2.61
C PRO A 141 -10.04 -13.00 3.99
N GLN A 142 -9.00 -13.68 4.48
CA GLN A 142 -8.36 -13.36 5.75
C GLN A 142 -7.41 -12.17 5.65
N VAL A 143 -6.92 -11.87 4.44
CA VAL A 143 -6.10 -10.69 4.13
C VAL A 143 -6.55 -10.12 2.80
N LEU A 144 -6.65 -8.79 2.71
CA LEU A 144 -6.99 -8.09 1.47
C LEU A 144 -5.82 -7.23 0.98
N PHE A 145 -5.38 -7.51 -0.25
CA PHE A 145 -4.41 -6.71 -0.99
C PHE A 145 -5.14 -5.62 -1.77
N VAL A 146 -4.69 -4.38 -1.65
CA VAL A 146 -5.28 -3.23 -2.34
C VAL A 146 -4.24 -2.64 -3.29
N ASP A 147 -4.58 -2.49 -4.57
CA ASP A 147 -3.74 -1.73 -5.51
C ASP A 147 -3.73 -0.25 -5.10
N GLY A 148 -2.69 0.16 -4.39
CA GLY A 148 -2.62 1.48 -3.77
C GLY A 148 -1.78 1.50 -2.49
N ASN A 149 -1.64 2.69 -1.91
CA ASN A 149 -0.86 2.85 -0.68
C ASN A 149 -1.68 2.56 0.58
N GLY A 150 -1.00 2.13 1.64
CA GLY A 150 -1.50 2.03 3.02
C GLY A 150 -0.97 3.18 3.88
N ARG A 151 -0.14 2.85 4.87
CA ARG A 151 0.51 3.78 5.81
C ARG A 151 1.46 4.75 5.10
N TRP A 152 2.03 4.37 3.96
CA TRP A 152 2.83 5.27 3.11
C TRP A 152 1.92 6.32 2.43
N HIS A 153 1.49 7.30 3.22
CA HIS A 153 0.55 8.34 2.84
C HIS A 153 0.79 9.58 3.71
N PRO A 154 0.58 10.83 3.23
CA PRO A 154 0.85 12.03 4.03
C PRO A 154 0.13 12.08 5.37
N ARG A 155 -0.99 11.36 5.49
CA ARG A 155 -1.79 11.23 6.71
C ARG A 155 -1.83 9.81 7.29
N GLN A 156 -0.95 8.92 6.83
CA GLN A 156 -0.96 7.50 7.20
C GLN A 156 -2.31 6.81 6.94
N ALA A 157 -3.03 7.25 5.91
CA ALA A 157 -4.42 6.90 5.63
C ALA A 157 -4.68 6.68 4.13
N GLY A 158 -3.82 5.88 3.49
CA GLY A 158 -4.01 5.48 2.10
C GLY A 158 -5.23 4.57 1.90
N SER A 159 -5.47 4.15 0.64
CA SER A 159 -6.62 3.32 0.25
C SER A 159 -6.70 2.02 1.07
N ALA A 160 -5.57 1.33 1.26
CA ALA A 160 -5.52 0.11 2.08
C ALA A 160 -5.90 0.33 3.55
N VAL A 161 -5.54 1.48 4.13
CA VAL A 161 -5.93 1.85 5.50
C VAL A 161 -7.44 2.06 5.59
N ALA A 162 -7.99 2.86 4.66
CA ALA A 162 -9.42 3.15 4.63
C ALA A 162 -10.26 1.88 4.47
N VAL A 163 -9.87 0.99 3.54
CA VAL A 163 -10.54 -0.29 3.32
C VAL A 163 -10.43 -1.19 4.55
N GLY A 164 -9.25 -1.30 5.17
CA GLY A 164 -9.04 -2.15 6.34
C GLY A 164 -9.84 -1.70 7.55
N VAL A 165 -9.84 -0.40 7.85
CA VAL A 165 -10.63 0.17 8.96
C VAL A 165 -12.14 -0.01 8.73
N LYS A 166 -12.63 0.18 7.50
CA LYS A 166 -14.06 0.02 7.18
C LYS A 166 -14.52 -1.44 7.18
N SER A 167 -13.69 -2.36 6.69
CA SER A 167 -14.04 -3.79 6.57
C SER A 167 -13.71 -4.64 7.80
N GLY A 168 -12.85 -4.13 8.69
CA GLY A 168 -12.29 -4.86 9.84
C GLY A 168 -11.22 -5.89 9.47
N LEU A 169 -10.90 -6.05 8.18
CA LEU A 169 -9.94 -7.04 7.70
C LEU A 169 -8.48 -6.55 7.80
N PRO A 170 -7.52 -7.47 7.97
CA PRO A 170 -6.12 -7.21 7.67
C PRO A 170 -5.92 -6.77 6.21
N THR A 171 -5.21 -5.66 5.99
CA THR A 171 -4.99 -5.11 4.65
C THR A 171 -3.56 -4.72 4.36
N ILE A 172 -3.17 -4.91 3.09
CA ILE A 172 -1.85 -4.58 2.56
C ILE A 172 -2.04 -3.64 1.37
N GLY A 173 -1.38 -2.48 1.41
CA GLY A 173 -1.28 -1.61 0.24
C GLY A 173 -0.09 -2.01 -0.63
N VAL A 174 -0.33 -2.26 -1.92
CA VAL A 174 0.70 -2.53 -2.91
C VAL A 174 0.57 -1.53 -4.05
N ALA A 175 1.50 -0.58 -4.13
CA ALA A 175 1.54 0.39 -5.21
C ALA A 175 2.55 -0.02 -6.30
N LYS A 176 2.13 0.13 -7.57
CA LYS A 176 2.97 -0.09 -8.77
C LYS A 176 4.07 0.98 -8.90
N GLU A 177 3.83 2.17 -8.36
CA GLU A 177 4.69 3.35 -8.46
C GLU A 177 4.96 4.02 -7.11
N PHE A 178 6.15 4.63 -7.00
CA PHE A 178 6.53 5.37 -5.81
C PHE A 178 5.88 6.74 -5.79
N HIS A 179 5.20 7.06 -4.70
CA HIS A 179 4.59 8.35 -4.47
C HIS A 179 5.36 9.06 -3.35
N PRO A 180 6.17 10.09 -3.66
CA PRO A 180 6.86 10.87 -2.64
C PRO A 180 5.85 11.46 -1.65
N LEU A 181 6.16 11.36 -0.36
CA LEU A 181 5.44 12.10 0.66
C LEU A 181 5.90 13.56 0.57
N HIS A 182 5.16 14.38 -0.16
CA HIS A 182 5.33 15.82 -0.07
C HIS A 182 4.88 16.22 1.33
N ILE A 183 5.83 16.56 2.21
CA ILE A 183 5.51 17.29 3.43
C ILE A 183 4.84 18.57 2.95
N ALA A 184 3.53 18.65 3.11
CA ALA A 184 2.82 19.90 2.96
C ALA A 184 3.39 20.81 4.04
N LEU A 185 4.35 21.66 3.66
CA LEU A 185 4.62 22.88 4.40
C LEU A 185 3.26 23.59 4.47
N ASP A 186 2.81 23.79 5.70
CA ASP A 186 1.51 24.34 6.05
C ASP A 186 1.06 25.42 5.06
N SER A 187 -0.12 25.24 4.45
CA SER A 187 -0.81 26.30 3.71
C SER A 187 -1.41 27.36 4.65
N ARG A 188 -0.67 27.73 5.69
CA ARG A 188 -0.98 28.87 6.56
C ARG A 188 0.09 29.92 6.33
N HIS A 189 -0.37 31.05 5.79
CA HIS A 189 0.38 32.25 5.41
C HIS A 189 0.95 32.18 3.99
N GLY A 190 0.18 32.77 3.06
CA GLY A 190 0.75 33.24 1.81
C GLY A 190 1.73 34.36 2.12
N GLU A 191 3.01 34.02 2.21
CA GLU A 191 4.13 34.94 2.08
C GLU A 191 5.34 34.13 1.58
N ALA A 192 6.19 34.82 0.84
CA ALA A 192 7.22 34.33 -0.06
C ALA A 192 7.86 32.97 0.29
N ALA A 193 8.14 32.20 -0.78
CA ALA A 193 9.10 31.10 -0.78
C ALA A 193 10.46 31.57 -0.21
N ALA A 194 10.58 31.54 1.12
CA ALA A 194 11.82 31.75 1.81
C ALA A 194 12.64 30.49 1.60
N SER A 195 13.75 30.65 0.90
CA SER A 195 14.81 29.66 0.75
C SER A 195 15.34 29.26 2.13
N PHE A 196 14.73 28.26 2.76
CA PHE A 196 15.34 27.54 3.87
C PHE A 196 16.43 26.65 3.30
N SER A 197 17.63 27.21 3.23
CA SER A 197 18.87 26.46 3.13
C SER A 197 19.16 25.83 4.50
N SER A 198 18.76 24.59 4.67
CA SER A 198 19.34 23.67 5.64
C SER A 198 19.23 22.25 5.07
N PRO A 199 20.34 21.61 4.67
CA PRO A 199 20.32 20.25 4.18
C PRO A 199 20.29 19.29 5.37
N SER A 200 19.11 18.82 5.79
CA SER A 200 19.06 17.70 6.73
C SER A 200 17.87 16.76 6.57
N ALA A 201 18.22 15.48 6.71
CA ALA A 201 17.47 14.30 7.15
C ALA A 201 16.90 13.32 6.10
N SER A 202 16.20 13.73 5.04
CA SER A 202 15.56 12.74 4.14
C SER A 202 16.42 12.37 2.93
N PRO A 203 16.76 11.08 2.71
CA PRO A 203 17.58 10.65 1.57
C PRO A 203 16.99 11.08 0.22
N ASP A 204 17.85 11.51 -0.71
CA ASP A 204 17.46 12.12 -1.99
C ASP A 204 16.58 11.21 -2.86
N CYS A 205 16.72 9.89 -2.71
CA CYS A 205 15.92 8.90 -3.42
C CYS A 205 14.42 8.97 -3.08
N LEU A 206 14.02 9.50 -1.92
CA LEU A 206 12.63 9.67 -1.51
C LEU A 206 11.91 10.84 -2.20
N ARG A 207 12.61 11.67 -2.97
CA ARG A 207 12.05 12.90 -3.56
C ARG A 207 11.29 12.68 -4.87
N SER A 208 11.50 11.54 -5.55
CA SER A 208 10.81 11.23 -6.81
C SER A 208 10.86 9.74 -7.13
N GLN A 209 9.88 9.28 -7.91
CA GLN A 209 9.84 7.92 -8.46
C GLN A 209 11.10 7.57 -9.25
N LYS A 210 11.61 8.49 -10.06
CA LYS A 210 12.84 8.26 -10.85
C LYS A 210 14.05 7.98 -9.96
N LYS A 211 14.24 8.78 -8.90
CA LYS A 211 15.36 8.59 -7.97
C LYS A 211 15.18 7.34 -7.11
N MET A 212 13.97 7.04 -6.65
CA MET A 212 13.67 5.80 -5.91
C MET A 212 13.95 4.56 -6.75
N ARG A 213 13.51 4.54 -8.02
CA ARG A 213 13.80 3.44 -8.95
C ARG A 213 15.30 3.25 -9.17
N LYS A 214 16.03 4.35 -9.37
CA LYS A 214 17.50 4.31 -9.52
C LYS A 214 18.16 3.69 -8.28
N ALA A 215 17.79 4.15 -7.08
CA ALA A 215 18.32 3.59 -5.84
C ALA A 215 18.00 2.09 -5.68
N CYS A 216 16.79 1.65 -6.03
CA CYS A 216 16.44 0.24 -6.01
C CYS A 216 17.29 -0.58 -6.98
N GLN A 217 17.54 -0.08 -8.19
CA GLN A 217 18.37 -0.77 -9.20
C GLN A 217 19.84 -0.86 -8.78
N GLU A 218 20.34 0.11 -8.02
CA GLU A 218 21.73 0.13 -7.52
C GLU A 218 21.91 -0.75 -6.27
N LEU A 219 20.92 -0.81 -5.39
CA LEU A 219 21.05 -1.40 -4.05
C LEU A 219 20.40 -2.77 -3.88
N LEU A 220 19.40 -3.10 -4.71
CA LEU A 220 18.65 -4.34 -4.64
C LEU A 220 18.99 -5.21 -5.84
N SER A 221 19.22 -6.49 -5.56
CA SER A 221 19.85 -7.41 -6.53
C SER A 221 19.01 -8.65 -6.81
N GLN A 222 18.17 -9.06 -5.85
CA GLN A 222 17.41 -10.28 -5.94
C GLN A 222 16.04 -10.16 -5.28
N ARG A 223 15.18 -11.12 -5.61
CA ARG A 223 13.86 -11.24 -5.00
C ARG A 223 13.98 -11.36 -3.48
N GLY A 224 13.14 -10.61 -2.76
CA GLY A 224 13.14 -10.53 -1.31
C GLY A 224 14.05 -9.42 -0.75
N ASP A 225 14.90 -8.80 -1.58
CA ASP A 225 15.58 -7.56 -1.19
C ASP A 225 14.56 -6.41 -1.12
N TRP A 226 14.63 -5.59 -0.05
CA TRP A 226 13.83 -4.38 0.05
C TRP A 226 14.56 -3.23 0.76
N LEU A 227 14.22 -1.99 0.37
CA LEU A 227 14.60 -0.77 1.08
C LEU A 227 13.45 -0.35 1.98
N ALA A 228 13.75 -0.07 3.25
CA ALA A 228 12.77 0.55 4.14
C ALA A 228 12.49 1.99 3.73
N LEU A 229 11.21 2.34 3.73
CA LEU A 229 10.73 3.70 3.54
C LEU A 229 10.46 4.29 4.94
N PRO A 230 11.33 5.20 5.43
CA PRO A 230 11.25 5.68 6.81
C PRO A 230 10.04 6.58 7.02
N ALA A 231 9.58 6.66 8.27
CA ALA A 231 8.68 7.72 8.69
C ALA A 231 9.28 9.10 8.32
N PRO A 232 8.47 10.05 7.81
CA PRO A 232 8.94 11.43 7.64
C PRO A 232 9.41 12.00 8.98
N PRO A 233 10.45 12.84 9.00
CA PRO A 233 10.90 13.49 10.24
C PRO A 233 9.74 14.30 10.83
N GLN A 234 9.42 14.02 12.10
CA GLN A 234 8.44 14.81 12.85
C GLN A 234 9.13 16.10 13.29
N GLY A 235 8.63 17.25 12.82
CA GLY A 235 9.19 18.54 13.21
C GLY A 235 8.78 18.87 14.65
N GLU A 236 9.62 18.53 15.63
CA GLU A 236 9.69 19.20 16.94
C GLU A 236 11.04 18.87 17.61
N GLU A 237 11.91 19.88 17.70
CA GLU A 237 13.08 19.87 18.59
C GLU A 237 12.59 19.83 20.03
N THR A 238 12.65 18.65 20.66
CA THR A 238 12.79 18.58 22.12
C THR A 238 14.23 18.17 22.43
N ALA A 239 15.11 19.16 22.33
CA ALA A 239 16.49 19.04 22.81
C ALA A 239 16.49 19.01 24.35
N THR A 240 16.26 17.85 24.95
CA THR A 240 16.76 17.51 26.30
C THR A 240 16.76 16.00 26.51
N GLY A 241 17.96 15.42 26.65
CA GLY A 241 18.19 14.18 27.41
C GLY A 241 18.33 12.89 26.60
N ASP A 242 19.53 12.31 26.66
CA ASP A 242 19.87 10.89 26.44
C ASP A 242 19.46 10.23 25.11
N VAL A 243 20.41 10.22 24.17
CA VAL A 243 20.36 9.51 22.89
C VAL A 243 20.46 8.00 23.11
N ALA A 244 19.37 7.40 23.59
CA ALA A 244 19.16 5.97 23.60
C ALA A 244 18.24 5.60 22.42
N SER A 245 18.84 5.05 21.35
CA SER A 245 18.16 4.20 20.35
C SER A 245 16.76 4.68 19.94
N GLU A 246 16.64 5.78 19.19
CA GLU A 246 15.39 6.05 18.46
C GLU A 246 15.09 4.85 17.56
N SER A 247 14.00 4.13 17.85
CA SER A 247 13.57 2.97 17.08
C SER A 247 13.26 3.42 15.65
N TYR A 248 14.10 3.02 14.69
CA TYR A 248 13.86 3.30 13.28
C TYR A 248 12.51 2.72 12.85
N GLU A 249 11.56 3.60 12.55
CA GLU A 249 10.24 3.22 12.09
C GLU A 249 10.16 3.35 10.57
N ALA A 250 9.77 2.26 9.90
CA ALA A 250 9.48 2.25 8.48
C ALA A 250 7.97 2.18 8.22
N TRP A 251 7.46 3.07 7.37
CA TRP A 251 6.05 3.10 6.97
C TRP A 251 5.75 2.28 5.72
N GLY A 252 6.80 1.87 5.00
CA GLY A 252 6.68 1.07 3.79
C GLY A 252 7.99 0.41 3.39
N ALA A 253 7.94 -0.34 2.30
CA ALA A 253 9.07 -1.05 1.71
C ALA A 253 9.05 -0.90 0.19
N ALA A 254 10.19 -0.53 -0.41
CA ALA A 254 10.43 -0.71 -1.84
C ALA A 254 10.98 -2.13 -2.05
N LEU A 255 10.16 -3.04 -2.58
CA LEU A 255 10.40 -4.48 -2.60
C LEU A 255 10.68 -5.00 -4.02
N LEU A 256 11.78 -5.75 -4.18
CA LEU A 256 11.97 -6.63 -5.34
C LEU A 256 11.17 -7.92 -5.13
N ASN A 257 9.96 -7.92 -5.68
CA ASN A 257 8.99 -9.00 -5.45
C ASN A 257 9.01 -10.08 -6.55
N SER A 258 9.49 -9.74 -7.75
CA SER A 258 9.33 -10.60 -8.92
C SER A 258 10.21 -11.86 -8.86
N PRO A 259 9.66 -13.05 -9.17
CA PRO A 259 10.46 -14.27 -9.35
C PRO A 259 11.13 -14.35 -10.73
N ALA A 260 10.78 -13.47 -11.68
CA ALA A 260 11.42 -13.43 -12.97
C ALA A 260 12.89 -12.98 -12.83
N LYS A 261 13.80 -13.76 -13.42
CA LYS A 261 15.25 -13.51 -13.35
C LYS A 261 15.57 -12.13 -13.97
N GLY A 262 16.32 -11.30 -13.23
CA GLY A 262 16.73 -9.97 -13.68
C GLY A 262 15.64 -8.90 -13.63
N SER A 263 14.47 -9.20 -13.06
CA SER A 263 13.41 -8.20 -12.85
C SER A 263 13.76 -7.30 -11.64
N LEU A 264 14.25 -6.09 -11.94
CA LEU A 264 14.69 -5.11 -10.93
C LEU A 264 13.69 -3.97 -10.72
N ASN A 265 12.47 -4.11 -11.22
CA ASN A 265 11.42 -3.10 -11.03
C ASN A 265 10.70 -3.36 -9.70
N PRO A 266 10.84 -2.48 -8.69
CA PRO A 266 10.20 -2.68 -7.41
C PRO A 266 8.68 -2.49 -7.47
N ILE A 267 8.04 -2.94 -6.42
CA ILE A 267 6.71 -2.51 -5.96
C ILE A 267 6.85 -1.85 -4.59
N PHE A 268 5.85 -1.09 -4.17
CA PHE A 268 5.87 -0.37 -2.90
C PHE A 268 4.81 -0.96 -1.97
N VAL A 269 5.26 -1.63 -0.92
CA VAL A 269 4.40 -2.32 0.05
C VAL A 269 4.27 -1.45 1.29
N SER A 270 3.05 -1.29 1.81
CA SER A 270 2.83 -0.59 3.08
C SER A 270 1.66 -1.18 3.86
N PRO A 271 1.72 -1.22 5.20
CA PRO A 271 0.62 -1.69 6.04
C PRO A 271 -0.67 -0.90 5.79
N GLY A 272 -1.79 -1.58 5.64
CA GLY A 272 -3.11 -0.95 5.68
C GLY A 272 -3.71 -1.03 7.08
N HIS A 273 -3.95 -2.24 7.57
CA HIS A 273 -4.58 -2.49 8.85
C HIS A 273 -4.18 -3.86 9.39
N ARG A 274 -3.95 -3.97 10.71
CA ARG A 274 -3.77 -5.21 11.48
C ARG A 274 -2.60 -6.12 11.05
N LEU A 275 -1.63 -5.56 10.33
CA LEU A 275 -0.41 -6.24 9.92
C LEU A 275 0.80 -5.35 10.15
N SER A 276 1.91 -5.95 10.58
CA SER A 276 3.21 -5.29 10.61
C SER A 276 3.77 -5.12 9.19
N LEU A 277 4.70 -4.18 9.00
CA LEU A 277 5.36 -3.99 7.70
C LEU A 277 6.05 -5.27 7.22
N ARG A 278 6.72 -5.98 8.13
CA ARG A 278 7.42 -7.22 7.79
C ARG A 278 6.45 -8.29 7.31
N THR A 279 5.35 -8.50 8.04
CA THR A 279 4.29 -9.42 7.63
C THR A 279 3.70 -9.04 6.27
N CYS A 280 3.48 -7.75 6.00
CA CYS A 280 3.04 -7.27 4.68
C CYS A 280 4.02 -7.68 3.56
N VAL A 281 5.33 -7.50 3.77
CA VAL A 281 6.36 -7.90 2.81
C VAL A 281 6.35 -9.41 2.57
N LEU A 282 6.32 -10.22 3.64
CA LEU A 282 6.34 -11.68 3.55
C LEU A 282 5.10 -12.24 2.86
N LEU A 283 3.91 -11.73 3.19
CA LEU A 283 2.67 -12.13 2.52
C LEU A 283 2.66 -11.71 1.06
N THR A 284 3.21 -10.54 0.73
CA THR A 284 3.37 -10.09 -0.66
C THR A 284 4.27 -11.05 -1.45
N LEU A 285 5.40 -11.47 -0.87
CA LEU A 285 6.28 -12.48 -1.47
C LEU A 285 5.58 -13.85 -1.61
N ALA A 286 4.84 -14.29 -0.60
CA ALA A 286 4.12 -15.56 -0.62
C ALA A 286 3.01 -15.59 -1.67
N CYS A 287 2.39 -14.44 -1.94
CA CYS A 287 1.26 -14.31 -2.85
C CYS A 287 1.69 -13.93 -4.28
N THR A 288 2.95 -14.08 -4.68
CA THR A 288 3.42 -13.70 -6.02
C THR A 288 4.02 -14.89 -6.76
N ARG A 289 3.48 -15.22 -7.94
CA ARG A 289 3.99 -16.31 -8.80
C ARG A 289 4.61 -15.80 -10.07
N ASP A 290 3.96 -14.84 -10.72
CA ASP A 290 4.38 -14.31 -12.01
C ASP A 290 4.48 -12.78 -11.99
N GLY A 291 5.43 -12.24 -12.74
CA GLY A 291 5.64 -10.79 -12.79
C GLY A 291 6.03 -10.22 -11.41
N LYS A 292 5.65 -8.98 -11.12
CA LYS A 292 5.99 -8.30 -9.85
C LYS A 292 4.78 -8.04 -8.95
N ILE A 293 3.57 -8.26 -9.44
CA ILE A 293 2.31 -7.93 -8.76
C ILE A 293 1.77 -9.20 -8.11
N PRO A 294 1.35 -9.17 -6.83
CA PRO A 294 0.75 -10.33 -6.17
C PRO A 294 -0.49 -10.83 -6.90
N GLU A 295 -0.69 -12.16 -6.90
CA GLU A 295 -1.78 -12.86 -7.57
C GLU A 295 -3.18 -12.33 -7.23
N PRO A 296 -3.50 -11.92 -5.98
CA PRO A 296 -4.82 -11.36 -5.70
C PRO A 296 -5.08 -10.05 -6.47
N ILE A 297 -4.12 -9.12 -6.48
CA ILE A 297 -4.25 -7.86 -7.24
C ILE A 297 -4.24 -8.16 -8.75
N ARG A 298 -3.31 -9.01 -9.21
CA ARG A 298 -3.21 -9.39 -10.62
C ARG A 298 -4.51 -10.01 -11.13
N SER A 299 -5.17 -10.84 -10.32
CA SER A 299 -6.45 -11.45 -10.67
C SER A 299 -7.61 -10.44 -10.70
N ALA A 300 -7.60 -9.45 -9.78
CA ALA A 300 -8.58 -8.37 -9.78
C ALA A 300 -8.42 -7.47 -11.01
N ASP A 301 -7.19 -7.06 -11.34
CA ASP A 301 -6.86 -6.24 -12.52
C ASP A 301 -7.24 -6.96 -13.83
N LEU A 302 -6.89 -8.24 -13.98
CA LEU A 302 -7.28 -9.03 -15.16
C LEU A 302 -8.80 -9.16 -15.30
N TYR A 303 -9.50 -9.44 -14.19
CA TYR A 303 -10.95 -9.55 -14.22
C TYR A 303 -11.62 -8.20 -14.51
N GLY A 304 -11.12 -7.11 -13.93
CA GLY A 304 -11.57 -5.75 -14.21
C GLY A 304 -11.39 -5.36 -15.68
N GLY A 305 -10.23 -5.71 -16.27
CA GLY A 305 -9.96 -5.52 -17.70
C GLY A 305 -10.88 -6.34 -18.61
N LEU A 306 -11.21 -7.57 -18.24
CA LEU A 306 -12.17 -8.41 -18.99
C LEU A 306 -13.58 -7.83 -18.91
N SER A 307 -14.06 -7.47 -17.72
CA SER A 307 -15.38 -6.85 -17.55
C SER A 307 -15.50 -5.50 -18.27
N LEU A 308 -14.42 -4.71 -18.31
CA LEU A 308 -14.39 -3.48 -19.11
C LEU A 308 -14.65 -3.74 -20.60
N HIS A 309 -14.12 -4.85 -21.12
CA HIS A 309 -14.37 -5.23 -22.51
C HIS A 309 -15.83 -5.66 -22.68
N GLU A 310 -16.35 -6.55 -21.84
CA GLU A 310 -17.74 -7.03 -21.95
C GLU A 310 -18.79 -5.91 -21.83
N ASP A 311 -18.56 -4.93 -20.96
CA ASP A 311 -19.52 -3.86 -20.68
C ASP A 311 -19.45 -2.69 -21.69
N TRP A 312 -18.31 -2.46 -22.36
CA TRP A 312 -18.12 -1.28 -23.24
C TRP A 312 -17.53 -1.53 -24.63
N TYR A 313 -17.11 -2.75 -24.99
CA TYR A 313 -16.45 -3.06 -26.27
C TYR A 313 -16.96 -4.34 -26.93
#